data_AF-A0A7X8B2M6-F1
#
_entry.id   AF-A0A7X8B2M6-F1
#
_cell.length_a   1.000
_cell.length_b   1.000
_cell.length_c   1.000
_cell.angle_alpha   90.00
_cell.angle_beta   90.00
_cell.angle_gamma   90.00
#
_symmetry.space_group_name_H-M   'P 1'
#
loop_
_entity.id
_entity.type
_entity.pdbx_description
1 polymer ?
#
loop_
_entity_poly.entity_id
_entity_poly.type
_entity_poly.pdbx_seq_one_letter_code
_entity_poly.pdbx_strand_id
1 'polypeptide(L)'
;MEPAVILEEQVLLERARRVLGIEGAVGKDEIRYAYYRRMLQFHPDRHPENPQAHEMTALINEAFGLLTGRRSDALLLRKDSLLERIVKSPVSGLEGVLSYEEWVKTQFYNMEEKSIWPC
;
A
#
# COMPACT_ATOMS: atom_id res chain seq x y z
N MET A 1 -9.20 -21.10 19.91
CA MET A 1 -9.20 -20.55 18.55
C MET A 1 -8.95 -21.71 17.61
N GLU A 2 -9.85 -21.99 16.67
CA GLU A 2 -9.73 -23.16 15.79
C GLU A 2 -8.59 -23.00 14.77
N PRO A 3 -7.85 -24.06 14.43
CA PRO A 3 -6.71 -24.00 13.51
C PRO A 3 -7.07 -23.47 12.11
N ALA A 4 -8.32 -23.65 11.67
CA ALA A 4 -8.81 -23.13 10.39
C ALA A 4 -8.86 -21.59 10.36
N VAL A 5 -9.22 -20.95 11.47
CA VAL A 5 -9.30 -19.48 11.58
C VAL A 5 -7.92 -18.85 11.47
N ILE A 6 -6.92 -19.49 12.08
CA ILE A 6 -5.52 -19.03 12.04
C ILE A 6 -4.98 -19.10 10.59
N LEU A 7 -5.32 -20.17 9.86
CA LEU A 7 -4.92 -20.31 8.45
C LEU A 7 -5.55 -19.23 7.58
N GLU A 8 -6.83 -18.90 7.77
CA GLU A 8 -7.50 -17.85 6.99
C GLU A 8 -6.88 -16.47 7.22
N GLU A 9 -6.62 -16.12 8.48
CA GLU A 9 -6.01 -14.83 8.83
C GLU A 9 -4.61 -14.67 8.21
N GLN A 10 -3.78 -15.71 8.29
CA GLN A 10 -2.45 -15.70 7.67
C GLN A 10 -2.51 -15.54 6.14
N VAL A 11 -3.49 -16.18 5.49
CA VAL A 11 -3.71 -16.02 4.05
C VAL A 11 -4.10 -14.59 3.70
N LEU A 12 -4.96 -13.95 4.49
CA LEU A 12 -5.37 -12.55 4.26
C LEU A 12 -4.22 -11.58 4.47
N LEU A 13 -3.40 -11.79 5.52
CA LEU A 13 -2.21 -10.99 5.77
C LEU A 13 -1.20 -11.11 4.62
N GLU A 14 -0.99 -12.32 4.11
CA GLU A 14 -0.11 -12.55 2.96
C GLU A 14 -0.64 -11.87 1.70
N ARG A 15 -1.96 -11.98 1.43
CA ARG A 15 -2.60 -11.25 0.33
C ARG A 15 -2.42 -9.73 0.46
N ALA A 16 -2.57 -9.18 1.67
CA ALA A 16 -2.36 -7.76 1.92
C ALA A 16 -0.91 -7.33 1.66
N ARG A 17 0.08 -8.13 2.03
CA ARG A 17 1.50 -7.86 1.72
C ARG A 17 1.73 -7.83 0.21
N ARG A 18 1.17 -8.78 -0.53
CA ARG A 18 1.27 -8.82 -2.00
C ARG A 18 0.63 -7.60 -2.67
N VAL A 19 -0.51 -7.14 -2.18
CA VAL A 19 -1.16 -5.90 -2.66
C VAL A 19 -0.22 -4.70 -2.50
N LEU A 20 0.43 -4.57 -1.35
CA LEU A 20 1.41 -3.50 -1.11
C LEU A 20 2.76 -3.74 -1.83
N GLY A 21 2.98 -4.95 -2.38
CA GLY A 21 4.22 -5.36 -3.01
C GLY A 21 5.38 -5.47 -2.02
N ILE A 22 5.07 -6.06 -0.87
CA ILE A 22 6.02 -6.34 0.20
C ILE A 22 6.29 -7.83 0.25
N GLU A 23 7.54 -8.22 0.47
CA GLU A 23 7.94 -9.61 0.65
C GLU A 23 8.38 -9.85 2.10
N GLY A 24 7.84 -10.90 2.72
CA GLY A 24 8.25 -11.32 4.07
C GLY A 24 7.70 -10.47 5.21
N ALA A 25 8.39 -10.55 6.35
CA ALA A 25 8.06 -9.81 7.57
C ALA A 25 8.77 -8.45 7.55
N VAL A 26 7.98 -7.38 7.46
CA VAL A 26 8.45 -6.00 7.37
C VAL A 26 8.04 -5.16 8.56
N GLY A 27 8.78 -4.08 8.78
CA GLY A 27 8.46 -3.09 9.81
C GLY A 27 7.26 -2.21 9.45
N LYS A 28 6.72 -1.49 10.45
CA LYS A 28 5.61 -0.54 10.25
C LYS A 28 5.92 0.56 9.24
N ASP A 29 7.17 1.02 9.20
CA ASP A 29 7.58 2.10 8.29
C ASP A 29 7.71 1.63 6.85
N GLU A 30 8.15 0.39 6.61
CA GLU A 30 8.13 -0.23 5.28
C GLU A 30 6.69 -0.42 4.78
N ILE A 31 5.77 -0.84 5.67
CA ILE A 31 4.34 -0.94 5.33
C ILE A 31 3.77 0.41 4.89
N ARG A 32 4.09 1.49 5.63
CA ARG A 32 3.69 2.86 5.26
C ARG A 32 4.30 3.26 3.92
N TYR A 33 5.60 3.05 3.74
CA TYR A 33 6.29 3.41 2.51
C TYR A 33 5.68 2.70 1.29
N ALA A 34 5.43 1.38 1.40
CA ALA A 34 4.78 0.60 0.35
C ALA A 34 3.36 1.09 0.03
N TYR A 35 2.58 1.44 1.05
CA TYR A 35 1.26 2.05 0.90
C TYR A 35 1.32 3.36 0.08
N TYR A 36 2.24 4.28 0.42
CA TYR A 36 2.37 5.54 -0.31
C TYR A 36 2.78 5.34 -1.77
N ARG A 37 3.73 4.43 -2.04
CA ARG A 37 4.12 4.09 -3.42
C ARG A 37 2.93 3.59 -4.25
N ARG A 38 2.09 2.73 -3.66
CA ARG A 38 0.88 2.22 -4.31
C ARG A 38 -0.17 3.31 -4.51
N MET A 39 -0.38 4.18 -3.53
CA MET A 39 -1.30 5.30 -3.67
C MET A 39 -0.90 6.22 -4.82
N LEU A 40 0.37 6.57 -4.97
CA LEU A 40 0.81 7.43 -6.08
C LEU A 40 0.60 6.81 -7.46
N GLN A 41 0.74 5.48 -7.56
CA GLN A 41 0.51 4.73 -8.80
C GLN A 41 -0.96 4.64 -9.18
N PHE A 42 -1.87 4.57 -8.20
CA PHE A 42 -3.29 4.28 -8.46
C PHE A 42 -4.26 5.38 -8.01
N HIS A 43 -3.77 6.53 -7.52
CA HIS A 43 -4.63 7.59 -7.01
C HIS A 43 -5.66 8.04 -8.06
N PRO A 44 -6.96 8.12 -7.73
CA PRO A 44 -8.00 8.54 -8.67
C PRO A 44 -7.74 9.94 -9.22
N ASP A 45 -7.29 10.90 -8.40
CA ASP A 45 -6.99 12.26 -8.87
C ASP A 45 -5.88 12.32 -9.93
N ARG A 46 -4.96 11.34 -9.94
CA ARG A 46 -3.89 11.24 -10.95
C ARG A 46 -4.33 10.45 -12.18
N HIS A 47 -5.39 9.65 -12.06
CA HIS A 47 -5.92 8.80 -13.12
C HIS A 47 -7.45 8.92 -13.21
N PRO A 48 -7.99 10.13 -13.47
CA PRO A 48 -9.43 10.38 -13.45
C PRO A 48 -10.18 9.60 -14.54
N GLU A 49 -9.47 9.20 -15.60
CA GLU A 49 -10.00 8.47 -16.76
C GLU A 49 -10.09 6.96 -16.50
N ASN A 50 -9.47 6.47 -15.42
CA ASN A 50 -9.47 5.07 -15.06
C ASN A 50 -10.58 4.80 -14.03
N PRO A 51 -11.74 4.24 -14.44
CA PRO A 51 -12.83 3.96 -13.51
C PRO A 51 -12.45 2.93 -12.43
N GLN A 52 -11.36 2.19 -12.65
CA GLN A 52 -10.88 1.16 -11.73
C GLN A 52 -9.91 1.72 -10.68
N ALA A 53 -9.43 2.97 -10.82
CA ALA A 53 -8.54 3.60 -9.85
C ALA A 53 -9.16 3.64 -8.45
N HIS A 54 -10.46 3.89 -8.36
CA HIS A 54 -11.19 3.88 -7.09
C HIS A 54 -11.17 2.49 -6.42
N GLU A 55 -11.43 1.43 -7.20
CA GLU A 55 -11.41 0.06 -6.66
C GLU A 55 -10.01 -0.40 -6.27
N MET A 56 -8.97 -0.01 -7.03
CA MET A 56 -7.57 -0.29 -6.68
C MET A 56 -7.13 0.42 -5.41
N THR A 57 -7.44 1.72 -5.27
CA THR A 57 -7.13 2.46 -4.04
C THR A 57 -7.86 1.91 -2.83
N ALA A 58 -9.13 1.51 -2.98
CA ALA A 58 -9.87 0.84 -1.92
C ALA A 58 -9.18 -0.47 -1.47
N LEU A 59 -8.70 -1.29 -2.41
CA LEU A 59 -7.95 -2.52 -2.10
C LEU A 59 -6.65 -2.22 -1.34
N ILE A 60 -5.90 -1.20 -1.76
CA ILE A 60 -4.65 -0.79 -1.10
C ILE A 60 -4.93 -0.28 0.33
N ASN A 61 -5.99 0.50 0.52
CA ASN A 61 -6.43 0.97 1.84
C ASN A 61 -6.81 -0.19 2.76
N GLU A 62 -7.53 -1.18 2.23
CA GLU A 62 -7.91 -2.39 2.96
C GLU A 62 -6.67 -3.19 3.39
N ALA A 63 -5.73 -3.43 2.48
CA ALA A 63 -4.48 -4.13 2.75
C ALA A 63 -3.65 -3.44 3.85
N PHE A 64 -3.51 -2.12 3.76
CA PHE A 64 -2.80 -1.33 4.76
C PHE A 64 -3.51 -1.35 6.11
N GLY A 65 -4.84 -1.25 6.13
CA GLY A 65 -5.64 -1.34 7.34
C GLY A 65 -5.46 -2.68 8.06
N LEU A 66 -5.45 -3.79 7.31
CA LEU A 66 -5.27 -5.13 7.85
C LEU A 66 -3.86 -5.31 8.46
N LEU A 67 -2.82 -4.90 7.72
CA LEU A 67 -1.42 -5.02 8.18
C LEU A 67 -1.09 -4.12 9.37
N THR A 68 -1.79 -2.99 9.53
CA THR A 68 -1.60 -2.07 10.65
C THR A 68 -2.52 -2.34 11.84
N GLY A 69 -3.41 -3.34 11.73
CA GLY A 69 -4.42 -3.65 12.75
C GLY A 69 -5.50 -2.58 12.91
N ARG A 70 -5.60 -1.63 11.97
CA ARG A 70 -6.68 -0.60 11.94
C ARG A 70 -8.00 -1.15 11.42
N ARG A 71 -7.94 -2.31 10.78
CA ARG A 71 -9.05 -2.93 10.06
C ARG A 71 -8.98 -4.44 10.23
N SER A 72 -10.14 -5.09 10.35
CA SER A 72 -10.28 -6.55 10.37
C SER A 72 -11.12 -7.09 9.21
N ASP A 73 -11.88 -6.24 8.52
CA ASP A 73 -12.63 -6.62 7.33
C ASP A 73 -11.74 -6.66 6.08
N ALA A 74 -11.79 -7.79 5.38
CA ALA A 74 -10.96 -8.10 4.23
C ALA A 74 -11.83 -8.53 3.03
N LEU A 75 -12.77 -7.67 2.61
CA LEU A 75 -13.73 -8.01 1.55
C LEU A 75 -13.09 -7.95 0.16
N LEU A 76 -12.28 -6.92 -0.12
CA LEU A 76 -11.61 -6.74 -1.40
C LEU A 76 -10.42 -7.67 -1.56
N LEU A 77 -9.70 -7.97 -0.47
CA LEU A 77 -8.59 -8.92 -0.45
C LEU A 77 -9.00 -10.35 -0.82
N ARG A 78 -10.29 -10.69 -0.65
CA ARG A 78 -10.86 -11.98 -1.07
C ARG A 78 -11.16 -12.05 -2.58
N LYS A 79 -11.21 -10.92 -3.28
CA LYS A 79 -11.47 -10.89 -4.73
C LYS A 79 -10.18 -11.13 -5.52
N ASP A 80 -10.01 -12.36 -6.01
CA ASP A 80 -8.80 -12.76 -6.73
C ASP A 80 -8.54 -11.90 -7.99
N SER A 81 -9.60 -11.45 -8.68
CA SER A 81 -9.50 -10.61 -9.88
C SER A 81 -8.81 -9.26 -9.65
N LEU A 82 -9.01 -8.64 -8.49
CA LEU A 82 -8.37 -7.37 -8.14
C LEU A 82 -6.92 -7.60 -7.73
N LEU A 83 -6.67 -8.69 -7.00
CA LEU A 83 -5.35 -9.07 -6.54
C LEU A 83 -4.40 -9.34 -7.72
N GLU A 84 -4.85 -10.12 -8.70
CA GLU A 84 -4.06 -10.38 -9.90
C GLU A 84 -3.69 -9.09 -10.65
N ARG A 85 -4.59 -8.12 -10.70
CA ARG A 85 -4.37 -6.86 -11.41
C ARG A 85 -3.30 -6.00 -10.75
N ILE A 86 -3.36 -5.85 -9.44
CA ILE A 86 -2.37 -5.05 -8.70
C ILE A 86 -1.00 -5.75 -8.64
N VAL A 87 -0.97 -7.09 -8.58
CA VAL A 87 0.27 -7.86 -8.58
C VAL A 87 0.96 -7.81 -9.96
N LYS A 88 0.20 -7.77 -11.06
CA LYS A 88 0.75 -7.58 -12.42
C LYS A 88 1.43 -6.22 -12.61
N SER A 89 1.08 -5.23 -11.80
CA SER A 89 1.71 -3.91 -11.83
C SER A 89 2.88 -3.90 -10.85
N PRO A 90 4.14 -3.92 -11.31
CA PRO A 90 5.29 -3.87 -10.41
C PRO A 90 5.21 -2.59 -9.58
N VAL A 91 5.53 -2.67 -8.28
CA VAL A 91 5.66 -1.47 -7.47
C VAL A 91 6.79 -0.65 -8.06
N SER A 92 6.49 0.50 -8.67
CA SER A 92 7.53 1.46 -9.03
C SER A 92 8.13 2.01 -7.73
N GLY A 93 9.26 1.44 -7.32
CA GLY A 93 10.06 1.95 -6.21
C GLY A 93 11.15 2.85 -6.78
N LEU A 94 11.17 4.11 -6.33
CA LEU A 94 12.32 4.99 -6.48
C LEU A 94 13.57 4.24 -6.00
N GLU A 95 14.48 3.91 -6.91
CA GLU A 95 15.77 3.32 -6.56
C GLU A 95 16.47 4.20 -5.52
N GLY A 96 16.92 3.58 -4.42
CA GLY A 96 17.75 4.24 -3.41
C GLY A 96 17.05 4.90 -2.22
N VAL A 97 15.71 4.86 -2.12
CA VAL A 97 15.00 5.43 -0.95
C VAL A 97 14.63 4.32 0.05
N LEU A 98 15.25 4.36 1.23
CA LEU A 98 15.19 3.30 2.25
C LEU A 98 14.07 3.53 3.28
N SER A 99 13.58 4.76 3.42
CA SER A 99 12.54 5.11 4.39
C SER A 99 11.47 6.06 3.86
N TYR A 100 10.31 6.03 4.53
CA TYR A 100 9.23 6.99 4.25
C TYR A 100 9.66 8.44 4.45
N GLU A 101 10.48 8.73 5.47
CA GLU A 101 10.94 10.09 5.74
C GLU A 101 11.86 10.63 4.65
N GLU A 102 12.77 9.81 4.14
CA GLU A 102 13.64 10.16 3.00
C GLU A 102 12.81 10.38 1.74
N TRP A 103 11.78 9.56 1.52
CA TRP A 103 10.86 9.74 0.41
C TRP A 103 10.12 11.08 0.49
N VAL A 104 9.52 11.40 1.65
CA VAL A 104 8.81 12.67 1.87
C VAL A 104 9.75 13.85 1.67
N LYS A 105 10.97 13.80 2.22
CA LYS A 105 11.99 14.83 2.00
C LYS A 105 12.32 14.97 0.51
N THR A 106 12.48 13.87 -0.22
CA THR A 106 12.81 13.94 -1.65
C THR A 106 11.69 14.57 -2.48
N GLN A 107 10.42 14.34 -2.11
CA GLN A 107 9.27 14.83 -2.88
C GLN A 107 8.76 16.22 -2.47
N PHE A 108 8.88 16.57 -1.18
CA PHE A 108 8.22 17.75 -0.61
C PHE A 108 9.18 18.71 0.11
N TYR A 109 10.47 18.41 0.22
CA TYR A 109 11.42 19.33 0.86
C TYR A 109 11.63 20.57 0.00
N ASN A 110 11.13 21.70 0.49
CA ASN A 110 11.44 23.02 -0.03
C ASN A 110 12.85 23.41 0.45
N MET A 111 13.79 23.58 -0.49
CA MET A 111 15.17 23.99 -0.19
C MET A 111 15.29 25.43 0.34
N GLU A 112 14.38 26.32 -0.08
CA GLU A 112 14.36 27.73 0.33
C GLU A 112 13.83 27.87 1.76
N GLU A 113 12.75 27.16 2.09
CA GLU A 113 12.09 27.21 3.40
C GLU A 113 12.60 26.14 4.38
N LYS A 114 13.42 25.20 3.91
CA LYS A 114 13.92 24.03 4.67
C LYS A 114 12.79 23.21 5.32
N SER A 115 11.61 23.18 4.71
CA SER A 115 10.39 22.58 5.23
C SER A 115 9.83 21.54 4.27
N ILE A 116 9.19 20.50 4.79
CA ILE A 116 8.43 19.50 4.02
C ILE A 116 6.95 19.88 3.82
N TRP A 117 6.51 20.99 4.42
CA TRP A 117 5.14 21.50 4.31
C TRP A 117 5.15 22.85 3.58
N PRO A 118 4.34 23.04 2.52
CA PRO A 118 4.10 24.37 1.97
C PRO A 118 3.36 25.19 3.03
N CYS A 119 3.87 26.40 3.29
CA CYS A 119 3.24 27.36 4.19
C CYS A 119 1.99 28.02 3.58
#